data_AF-A0A4R0WZD3-F1
#
_entry.id   AF-A0A4R0WZD3-F1
#
_cell.length_a   1.000
_cell.length_b   1.000
_cell.length_c   1.000
_cell.angle_alpha   90.00
_cell.angle_beta   90.00
_cell.angle_gamma   90.00
#
_symmetry.space_group_name_H-M   'P 1'
#
loop_
_entity.id
_entity.type
_entity.pdbx_description
1 polymer ?
#
loop_
_entity_poly.entity_id
_entity_poly.type
_entity_poly.pdbx_seq_one_letter_code
_entity_poly.pdbx_strand_id
1 'polypeptide(L)'
;MRENAETLFVASEDIATALDLLESIEVEVGFDSDDPESVEQAILAVEEAINTRLSRHRGDARIESAILRVKLDFRCAILDQASSDEDDDGAISSVHTLH
;
A
#
# COMPACT_ATOMS: atom_id res chain seq x y z
N MET A 1 -8.32 -23.00 -37.29
CA MET A 1 -8.98 -21.95 -36.50
C MET A 1 -8.10 -21.71 -35.29
N ARG A 2 -7.44 -20.55 -35.25
CA ARG A 2 -6.35 -20.21 -34.32
C ARG A 2 -6.76 -18.90 -33.66
N GLU A 3 -7.53 -18.98 -32.58
CA GLU A 3 -8.07 -17.82 -31.89
C GLU A 3 -8.15 -18.13 -30.39
N ASN A 4 -7.20 -17.59 -29.62
CA ASN A 4 -7.17 -17.37 -28.15
C ASN A 4 -5.76 -17.55 -27.56
N ALA A 5 -4.79 -16.77 -28.05
CA ALA A 5 -3.53 -16.53 -27.32
C ALA A 5 -3.37 -15.05 -26.89
N GLU A 6 -4.21 -14.15 -27.40
CA GLU A 6 -4.16 -12.72 -27.07
C GLU A 6 -4.77 -12.37 -25.70
N THR A 7 -5.62 -13.24 -25.13
CA THR A 7 -6.23 -13.01 -23.81
C THR A 7 -5.30 -13.32 -22.63
N LEU A 8 -4.29 -14.18 -22.82
CA LEU A 8 -3.35 -14.56 -21.77
C LEU A 8 -2.19 -13.55 -21.62
N PHE A 9 -1.81 -12.89 -22.72
CA PHE A 9 -0.72 -11.91 -22.74
C PHE A 9 -1.16 -10.54 -22.23
N VAL A 10 -2.38 -10.10 -22.58
CA VAL A 10 -2.96 -8.84 -22.09
C VAL A 10 -3.22 -8.86 -20.58
N ALA A 11 -3.64 -10.00 -20.03
CA ALA A 11 -3.82 -10.16 -18.58
C ALA A 11 -2.49 -10.08 -17.80
N SER A 12 -1.38 -10.47 -18.41
CA SER A 12 -0.07 -10.48 -17.73
C SER A 12 0.56 -9.09 -17.64
N GLU A 13 0.35 -8.25 -18.66
CA GLU A 13 0.85 -6.87 -18.68
C GLU A 13 0.11 -5.97 -17.66
N ASP A 14 -1.20 -6.19 -17.49
CA ASP A 14 -2.02 -5.50 -16.49
C ASP A 14 -1.59 -5.85 -15.06
N ILE A 15 -1.22 -7.11 -14.81
CA ILE A 15 -0.71 -7.56 -13.50
C ILE A 15 0.67 -6.97 -13.21
N ALA A 16 1.61 -7.03 -14.18
CA ALA A 16 2.95 -6.49 -13.98
C ALA A 16 2.91 -4.98 -13.70
N THR A 17 2.07 -4.25 -14.43
CA THR A 17 1.85 -2.81 -14.20
C THR A 17 1.25 -2.54 -12.82
N ALA A 18 0.27 -3.33 -12.38
CA ALA A 18 -0.31 -3.17 -11.05
C ALA A 18 0.69 -3.46 -9.92
N LEU A 19 1.59 -4.43 -10.11
CA LEU A 19 2.64 -4.75 -9.14
C LEU A 19 3.73 -3.67 -9.08
N ASP A 20 4.16 -3.14 -10.23
CA ASP A 20 5.08 -2.00 -10.31
C ASP A 20 4.49 -0.75 -9.62
N LEU A 21 3.19 -0.50 -9.85
CA LEU A 21 2.46 0.56 -9.18
C LEU A 21 2.35 0.37 -7.67
N LEU A 22 2.30 -0.88 -7.19
CA LEU A 22 2.29 -1.25 -5.76
C LEU A 22 3.66 -1.06 -5.11
N GLU A 23 4.74 -1.42 -5.81
CA GLU A 23 6.12 -1.24 -5.36
C GLU A 23 6.50 0.25 -5.26
N SER A 24 5.99 1.06 -6.18
CA SER A 24 6.22 2.52 -6.20
C SER A 24 5.22 3.32 -5.35
N ILE A 25 4.51 2.69 -4.41
CA ILE A 25 3.60 3.40 -3.51
C ILE A 25 4.39 4.03 -2.39
N GLU A 26 4.47 5.35 -2.42
CA GLU A 26 4.88 6.18 -1.31
C GLU A 26 3.68 7.02 -0.87
N VAL A 27 3.28 6.87 0.40
CA VAL A 27 2.20 7.66 1.01
C VAL A 27 2.74 8.31 2.27
N GLU A 28 2.71 9.63 2.31
CA GLU A 28 3.02 10.40 3.50
C GLU A 28 1.73 10.60 4.30
N VAL A 29 1.73 10.17 5.56
CA VAL A 29 0.64 10.41 6.52
C VAL A 29 1.22 10.93 7.83
N GLY A 30 0.54 11.93 8.40
CA GLY A 30 0.80 12.39 9.76
C GLY A 30 -0.26 11.83 10.71
N PHE A 31 0.17 11.32 11.85
CA PHE A 31 -0.70 10.89 12.94
C PHE A 31 -0.08 11.25 14.29
N ASP A 32 -0.92 11.21 15.32
CA ASP A 32 -0.54 11.36 16.71
C ASP A 32 -0.43 9.94 17.30
N SER A 33 0.76 9.54 17.74
CA SER A 33 1.06 8.21 18.28
C SER A 33 0.39 7.96 19.63
N ASP A 34 0.15 9.02 20.41
CA ASP A 34 -0.55 8.96 21.70
C ASP A 34 -2.07 8.83 21.54
N ASP A 35 -2.60 9.16 20.36
CA ASP A 35 -4.03 9.05 20.04
C ASP A 35 -4.32 7.83 19.14
N PRO A 36 -4.87 6.73 19.70
CA PRO A 36 -5.18 5.54 18.90
C PRO A 36 -6.21 5.82 17.79
N GLU A 37 -7.05 6.86 17.92
CA GLU A 37 -7.97 7.25 16.86
C GLU A 37 -7.20 7.84 15.66
N SER A 38 -6.25 8.75 15.91
CA SER A 38 -5.35 9.32 14.90
C SER A 38 -4.54 8.25 14.16
N VAL A 39 -4.01 7.26 14.88
CA VAL A 39 -3.29 6.10 14.29
C VAL A 39 -4.20 5.32 13.33
N GLU A 40 -5.41 4.97 13.75
CA GLU A 40 -6.35 4.24 12.90
C GLU A 40 -6.80 5.08 11.69
N GLN A 41 -6.96 6.41 11.84
CA GLN A 41 -7.23 7.30 10.71
C GLN A 41 -6.09 7.32 9.69
N ALA A 42 -4.83 7.31 10.13
CA ALA A 42 -3.70 7.22 9.20
C ALA A 42 -3.65 5.89 8.46
N ILE A 43 -3.93 4.77 9.14
CA ILE A 43 -4.05 3.46 8.49
C ILE A 43 -5.14 3.50 7.42
N LEU A 44 -6.33 4.02 7.75
CA LEU A 44 -7.44 4.14 6.80
C LEU A 44 -7.10 5.04 5.61
N ALA A 45 -6.42 6.16 5.84
CA ALA A 45 -6.00 7.08 4.78
C ALA A 45 -5.02 6.42 3.81
N VAL A 46 -4.01 5.68 4.31
CA VAL A 46 -3.08 4.93 3.46
C VAL A 46 -3.82 3.84 2.68
N GLU A 47 -4.70 3.09 3.34
CA GLU A 47 -5.50 2.06 2.69
C GLU A 47 -6.39 2.61 1.58
N GLU A 48 -7.01 3.77 1.78
CA GLU A 48 -7.83 4.47 0.80
C GLU A 48 -6.99 4.99 -0.38
N ALA A 49 -5.79 5.51 -0.12
CA ALA A 49 -4.87 5.94 -1.16
C ALA A 49 -4.46 4.77 -2.07
N ILE A 50 -4.11 3.61 -1.48
CA ILE A 50 -3.81 2.37 -2.22
C ILE A 50 -5.03 1.92 -3.02
N ASN A 51 -6.22 1.96 -2.41
CA ASN A 51 -7.46 1.59 -3.07
C ASN A 51 -7.76 2.47 -4.29
N THR A 52 -7.58 3.78 -4.16
CA THR A 52 -7.85 4.76 -5.21
C THR A 52 -6.88 4.56 -6.38
N ARG A 53 -5.58 4.40 -6.08
CA ARG A 53 -4.53 4.22 -7.09
C ARG A 53 -4.71 2.94 -7.91
N LEU A 54 -5.20 1.87 -7.29
CA LEU A 54 -5.38 0.56 -7.93
C LEU A 54 -6.84 0.25 -8.29
N SER A 55 -7.72 1.24 -8.24
CA SER A 55 -9.14 1.09 -8.55
C SER A 55 -9.39 0.47 -9.92
N ARG A 56 -8.55 0.81 -10.92
CA ARG A 56 -8.61 0.26 -12.28
C ARG A 56 -8.20 -1.23 -12.37
N HIS A 57 -7.41 -1.72 -11.43
CA HIS A 57 -6.84 -3.08 -11.45
C HIS A 57 -7.53 -4.03 -10.45
N ARG A 58 -8.69 -3.61 -9.90
CA ARG A 58 -9.52 -4.43 -9.02
C ARG A 58 -10.13 -5.62 -9.78
N GLY A 59 -10.28 -6.74 -9.08
CA GLY A 59 -10.95 -7.95 -9.59
C GLY A 59 -10.04 -9.10 -10.00
N ASP A 60 -8.71 -8.91 -10.04
CA ASP A 60 -7.75 -10.02 -10.15
C ASP A 60 -7.29 -10.47 -8.77
N ALA A 61 -7.46 -11.77 -8.45
CA ALA A 61 -7.14 -12.32 -7.14
C ALA A 61 -5.66 -12.14 -6.71
N ARG A 62 -4.73 -12.10 -7.66
CA ARG A 62 -3.30 -11.86 -7.37
C ARG A 62 -3.06 -10.41 -7.00
N ILE A 63 -3.69 -9.49 -7.75
CA ILE A 63 -3.60 -8.05 -7.48
C ILE A 63 -4.26 -7.75 -6.12
N GLU A 64 -5.45 -8.29 -5.84
CA GLU A 64 -6.11 -8.15 -4.53
C GLU A 64 -5.22 -8.69 -3.39
N SER A 65 -4.59 -9.85 -3.58
CA SER A 65 -3.67 -10.40 -2.58
C SER A 65 -2.44 -9.51 -2.38
N ALA A 66 -1.91 -8.90 -3.44
CA ALA A 66 -0.77 -8.01 -3.35
C ALA A 66 -1.15 -6.69 -2.65
N ILE A 67 -2.32 -6.13 -2.95
CA ILE A 67 -2.89 -4.97 -2.25
C ILE A 67 -3.01 -5.24 -0.76
N LEU A 68 -3.58 -6.38 -0.37
CA LEU A 68 -3.74 -6.74 1.05
C LEU A 68 -2.38 -6.84 1.76
N ARG A 69 -1.36 -7.36 1.08
CA ARG A 69 -0.01 -7.44 1.62
C ARG A 69 0.60 -6.05 1.85
N VAL A 70 0.54 -5.18 0.85
CA VAL A 70 1.07 -3.81 0.97
C VAL A 70 0.33 -3.03 2.05
N LYS A 71 -1.00 -3.14 2.14
CA LYS A 71 -1.78 -2.53 3.23
C LYS A 71 -1.34 -3.02 4.61
N LEU A 72 -1.11 -4.32 4.75
CA LEU A 72 -0.63 -4.90 5.99
C LEU A 72 0.77 -4.38 6.34
N ASP A 73 1.66 -4.28 5.37
CA ASP A 73 3.02 -3.77 5.58
C ASP A 73 2.98 -2.30 6.07
N PHE A 74 2.17 -1.44 5.44
CA PHE A 74 1.96 -0.07 5.91
C PHE A 74 1.33 0.00 7.31
N ARG A 75 0.33 -0.85 7.59
CA ARG A 75 -0.29 -0.92 8.91
C ARG A 75 0.72 -1.31 9.99
N CYS A 76 1.55 -2.32 9.72
CA CYS A 76 2.61 -2.73 10.61
C CYS A 76 3.62 -1.59 10.83
N ALA A 77 4.03 -0.87 9.78
CA ALA A 77 4.95 0.25 9.90
C ALA A 77 4.38 1.39 10.76
N ILE A 78 3.11 1.76 10.56
CA ILE A 78 2.43 2.80 11.35
C ILE A 78 2.34 2.39 12.82
N LEU A 79 1.95 1.14 13.10
CA LEU A 79 1.83 0.65 14.48
C LEU A 79 3.19 0.52 15.17
N ASP A 80 4.23 0.10 14.42
CA ASP A 80 5.60 0.02 14.93
C ASP A 80 6.11 1.41 15.34
N GLN A 81 5.91 2.41 14.48
CA GLN A 81 6.21 3.82 14.78
C GLN A 81 5.43 4.34 15.98
N ALA A 82 4.11 4.10 16.04
CA ALA A 82 3.27 4.51 17.16
C ALA A 82 3.70 3.85 18.48
N SER A 83 4.22 2.62 18.42
CA SER A 83 4.72 1.90 19.61
C SER A 83 6.14 2.27 20.03
N SER A 84 6.93 2.85 19.13
CA SER A 84 8.34 3.19 19.35
C SER A 84 8.55 4.58 19.95
N ASP A 85 7.48 5.34 20.22
CA ASP A 85 7.53 6.70 20.77
C ASP A 85 7.91 6.76 22.27
N GLU A 86 8.36 5.65 22.86
CA GLU A 86 8.96 5.67 24.20
C GLU A 86 10.41 6.21 24.22
N ASP A 87 11.02 6.57 23.08
CA ASP A 87 12.47 6.93 23.08
C ASP A 87 13.01 7.95 22.03
N ASP A 88 12.22 8.78 21.32
CA ASP A 88 12.86 9.82 20.47
C ASP A 88 12.12 11.18 20.37
N ASP A 89 12.64 12.13 21.14
CA ASP A 89 12.45 13.58 21.00
C ASP A 89 12.90 14.04 19.60
N GLY A 90 11.96 14.13 18.66
CA GLY A 90 12.13 15.01 17.50
C GLY A 90 11.66 14.46 16.16
N ALA A 91 10.46 14.88 15.76
CA ALA A 91 10.07 15.19 14.38
C ALA A 91 10.80 14.40 13.26
N ILE A 92 10.36 13.18 12.97
CA ILE A 92 10.85 12.43 11.81
C ILE A 92 9.78 12.34 10.71
N SER A 93 9.84 13.31 9.79
CA SER A 93 9.42 13.09 8.40
C SER A 93 10.36 12.02 7.83
N SER A 94 9.89 10.78 7.74
CA SER A 94 10.68 9.69 7.19
C SER A 94 9.96 9.07 5.99
N VAL A 95 10.45 9.44 4.82
CA VAL A 95 10.07 8.91 3.52
C VAL A 95 10.56 7.47 3.43
N HIS A 96 9.64 6.51 3.45
CA HIS A 96 9.97 5.10 3.23
C HIS A 96 10.02 4.80 1.74
N THR A 97 11.21 4.92 1.15
CA THR A 97 11.52 4.35 -0.17
C THR A 97 11.98 2.90 0.05
N LEU A 98 11.18 1.94 -0.41
CA LEU A 98 11.58 0.53 -0.49
C LEU A 98 12.48 0.33 -1.72
N HIS A 99 13.57 -0.43 -1.55
CA HIS A 99 14.62 -0.69 -2.54
C HIS A 99 14.80 -2.19 -2.76
#